data_AF-A0A2N5GUG7-F1
#
_entry.id   AF-A0A2N5GUG7-F1
#
_cell.length_a   1.000
_cell.length_b   1.000
_cell.length_c   1.000
_cell.angle_alpha   90.00
_cell.angle_beta   90.00
_cell.angle_gamma   90.00
#
_symmetry.space_group_name_H-M   'P 1'
#
loop_
_entity.id
_entity.type
_entity.pdbx_description
1 polymer ?
#
loop_
_entity_poly.entity_id
_entity_poly.type
_entity_poly.pdbx_seq_one_letter_code
_entity_poly.pdbx_strand_id
1 'polypeptide(L)' 'MKSNVDELQEVENRLKGEKTRRMYERYQAIRLHLMGKSDQEIAAILKRTSKTIGSYIRS' A
#
# COMPACT_ATOMS: atom_id res chain seq x y z
N MET A 1 10.61 16.76 6.40
CA MET A 1 10.45 15.34 5.98
C MET A 1 9.34 14.76 6.82
N LYS A 2 8.31 14.17 6.20
CA LYS A 2 7.37 13.32 6.95
C LYS A 2 8.12 12.04 7.33
N SER A 3 7.92 11.56 8.55
CA SER A 3 8.47 10.27 8.96
C SER A 3 7.65 9.13 8.34
N ASN A 4 8.22 7.93 8.23
CA ASN A 4 7.46 6.74 7.81
C ASN A 4 6.21 6.50 8.67
N VAL A 5 6.24 6.94 9.93
CA VAL A 5 5.11 6.86 10.86
C VAL A 5 3.97 7.80 10.45
N ASP A 6 4.30 9.03 10.03
CA ASP A 6 3.31 10.00 9.55
C ASP A 6 2.65 9.52 8.25
N GLU A 7 3.43 8.96 7.33
CA GLU A 7 2.93 8.40 6.08
C GLU A 7 2.04 7.17 6.33
N LEU A 8 2.43 6.31 7.26
CA LEU A 8 1.65 5.15 7.65
C LEU A 8 0.28 5.58 8.23
N GLN A 9 0.28 6.56 9.12
CA GLN A 9 -0.94 7.08 9.73
C GLN A 9 -1.89 7.70 8.68
N GLU A 10 -1.35 8.42 7.70
CA GLU A 10 -2.11 9.00 6.59
C GLU A 10 -2.76 7.91 5.72
N VAL A 11 -2.01 6.86 5.37
CA VAL A 11 -2.50 5.72 4.59
C VAL A 11 -3.58 4.94 5.35
N GLU A 12 -3.39 4.73 6.66
CA GLU A 12 -4.40 4.05 7.50
C GLU A 12 -5.70 4.85 7.61
N ASN A 13 -5.62 6.19 7.69
CA ASN A 13 -6.81 7.03 7.69
C ASN A 13 -7.57 6.97 6.36
N ARG A 14 -6.87 6.92 5.23
CA ARG A 14 -7.49 6.75 3.91
C ARG A 14 -8.12 5.36 3.75
N LEU A 15 -7.45 4.31 4.21
CA LEU A 15 -7.98 2.94 4.18
C LEU A 15 -9.32 2.80 4.90
N LYS A 16 -9.49 3.45 6.05
CA LYS A 16 -10.72 3.37 6.85
C LYS A 16 -11.96 3.90 6.10
N GLY A 17 -11.77 4.87 5.21
CA GLY A 17 -12.86 5.52 4.46
C GLY A 17 -13.06 5.00 3.03
N GLU A 18 -12.16 4.15 2.54
CA GLU A 18 -12.14 3.76 1.13
C GLU A 18 -13.16 2.66 0.82
N LYS A 19 -14.03 2.92 -0.15
CA LYS A 19 -15.11 2.00 -0.54
C LYS A 19 -14.81 1.24 -1.82
N THR A 20 -13.85 1.71 -2.61
CA THR A 20 -13.51 1.09 -3.88
C THR A 20 -12.42 0.05 -3.69
N ARG A 21 -12.66 -1.17 -4.20
CA ARG A 21 -11.71 -2.28 -4.13
C ARG A 21 -10.34 -1.89 -4.68
N ARG A 22 -10.31 -1.12 -5.77
CA ARG A 22 -9.06 -0.70 -6.44
C ARG A 22 -8.21 0.22 -5.56
N MET A 23 -8.81 1.22 -4.92
CA MET A 23 -8.07 2.14 -4.05
C MET A 23 -7.72 1.48 -2.72
N TYR A 24 -8.59 0.60 -2.20
CA TYR A 24 -8.26 -0.21 -1.04
C TYR A 24 -7.00 -1.06 -1.28
N GLU A 25 -6.94 -1.80 -2.38
CA GLU A 25 -5.75 -2.58 -2.76
C GLU A 25 -4.50 -1.70 -2.91
N ARG A 26 -4.65 -0.51 -3.49
CA ARG A 26 -3.54 0.44 -3.66
C ARG A 26 -3.01 0.94 -2.32
N TYR A 27 -3.88 1.42 -1.43
CA TYR A 27 -3.47 1.89 -0.11
C TYR A 27 -2.94 0.75 0.77
N GLN A 28 -3.51 -0.44 0.64
CA GLN A 28 -3.00 -1.63 1.33
C GLN A 28 -1.58 -1.98 0.88
N ALA A 29 -1.27 -1.85 -0.42
CA ALA A 29 0.08 -2.06 -0.92
C ALA A 29 1.08 -1.05 -0.34
N ILE A 30 0.71 0.25 -0.29
CA ILE A 30 1.54 1.30 0.30
C ILE A 30 1.77 1.04 1.79
N ARG A 31 0.71 0.70 2.54
CA ARG A 31 0.80 0.36 3.97
C ARG A 31 1.78 -0.79 4.23
N LEU A 32 1.69 -1.86 3.45
CA LEU A 32 2.56 -3.02 3.60
C LEU A 32 4.02 -2.70 3.25
N HIS A 33 4.25 -1.85 2.25
CA HIS A 33 5.57 -1.36 1.90
C HIS A 33 6.20 -0.51 3.01
N LEU A 34 5.43 0.41 3.60
CA LEU A 34 5.87 1.22 4.75
C LEU A 34 6.16 0.37 6.00
N MET A 35 5.53 -0.80 6.12
CA MET A 35 5.82 -1.81 7.14
C MET A 35 7.06 -2.67 6.84
N GLY A 36 7.77 -2.40 5.74
CA GLY A 36 9.00 -3.08 5.37
C GLY A 36 8.82 -4.37 4.57
N LYS A 37 7.63 -4.65 4.02
CA LYS A 37 7.44 -5.80 3.13
C LYS A 37 7.98 -5.51 1.73
N SER A 38 8.56 -6.54 1.12
CA SER A 38 9.00 -6.48 -0.27
C SER A 38 7.83 -6.52 -1.25
N ASP A 39 8.04 -5.98 -2.46
CA ASP A 39 7.03 -5.99 -3.53
C ASP A 39 6.52 -7.40 -3.86
N GLN A 40 7.38 -8.42 -3.73
CA GLN A 40 7.03 -9.82 -3.98
C GLN A 40 6.08 -10.37 -2.91
N GLU A 41 6.34 -10.10 -1.63
CA GLU A 41 5.44 -10.50 -0.54
C GLU A 41 4.09 -9.80 -0.65
N ILE A 42 4.10 -8.50 -0.96
CA ILE A 42 2.87 -7.73 -1.14
C ILE A 42 2.06 -8.26 -2.33
N ALA A 43 2.74 -8.60 -3.44
CA ALA A 43 2.12 -9.21 -4.60
C ALA A 43 1.43 -10.53 -4.28
N ALA A 44 2.05 -11.38 -3.44
CA ALA A 44 1.46 -12.62 -2.97
C ALA A 44 0.23 -12.37 -2.08
N ILE A 45 0.31 -11.40 -1.14
CA ILE A 45 -0.80 -11.04 -0.24
C ILE A 45 -2.01 -10.51 -1.04
N LEU A 46 -1.77 -9.61 -2.00
CA LEU A 46 -2.83 -8.94 -2.77
C LEU A 46 -3.26 -9.70 -4.02
N LYS A 47 -2.64 -10.85 -4.30
CA LYS A 47 -2.87 -11.65 -5.53
C LYS A 47 -2.74 -10.78 -6.79
N ARG A 48 -1.65 -10.02 -6.85
CA ARG A 48 -1.27 -9.14 -7.97
C ARG A 48 0.12 -9.46 -8.44
N THR A 49 0.53 -8.86 -9.56
CA THR A 49 1.93 -8.95 -10.01
C THR A 49 2.79 -7.94 -9.25
N SER A 50 4.06 -8.25 -9.02
CA SER A 50 5.04 -7.31 -8.46
C SER A 50 5.12 -6.01 -9.26
N LYS A 51 4.97 -6.09 -10.60
CA LYS A 51 4.88 -4.91 -11.47
C LYS A 51 3.71 -3.99 -11.10
N THR A 52 2.53 -4.56 -10.84
CA THR A 52 1.34 -3.82 -10.40
C THR A 52 1.58 -3.18 -9.02
N ILE A 53 2.18 -3.92 -8.08
CA ILE A 53 2.50 -3.41 -6.75
C ILE A 53 3.49 -2.24 -6.82
N GLY A 54 4.56 -2.37 -7.60
CA GLY A 54 5.50 -1.27 -7.83
C GLY A 54 4.82 -0.04 -8.44
N SER A 55 3.81 -0.25 -9.30
CA SER A 55 2.97 0.85 -9.81
C SER A 55 2.05 1.46 -8.74
N TYR A 56 1.68 0.74 -7.68
CA TYR A 56 0.89 1.30 -6.58
C TYR A 56 1.74 2.12 -5.62
N ILE A 57 2.98 1.69 -5.38
CA ILE A 57 3.93 2.33 -4.46
C ILE A 57 4.54 3.60 -5.08
N ARG A 58 4.90 3.57 -6.37
CA ARG A 58 5.56 4.71 -7.05
C ARG A 58 4.61 5.84 -7.44
N SER A 59 3.30 5.62 -7.35
CA SER A 59 2.30 6.41 -8.07
C SER A 59 1.51 7.34 -7.17
#